data_AF-A0A7J9TDY8-F1
#
_entry.id   AF-A0A7J9TDY8-F1
#
_cell.length_a   1.000
_cell.length_b   1.000
_cell.length_c   1.000
_cell.angle_alpha   90.00
_cell.angle_beta   90.00
_cell.angle_gamma   90.00
#
_symmetry.space_group_name_H-M   'P 1'
#
loop_
_entity.id
_entity.type
_entity.pdbx_description
1 polymer ?
#
loop_
_entity_poly.entity_id
_entity_poly.type
_entity_poly.pdbx_seq_one_letter_code
_entity_poly.pdbx_strand_id
1 'polypeptide(L)'
;MSWDAANPQTGETSSMEIVGTETVDGVEMCKAILETNTDDEIAKMVYLFSEDGETFEWTYYDADENIVSQMSMKDGNMTMIDEEGNVMNLGGMT
;
A
#
# COMPACT_ATOMS: atom_id res chain seq x y z
N MET A 1 16.18 -0.67 2.81
CA MET A 1 16.01 -1.90 3.61
C MET A 1 15.06 -2.79 2.84
N SER A 2 15.32 -4.09 2.76
CA SER A 2 14.43 -5.05 2.09
C SER A 2 14.24 -6.28 2.96
N TRP A 3 13.10 -6.94 2.83
CA TRP A 3 12.84 -8.23 3.45
C TRP A 3 12.05 -9.13 2.49
N ASP A 4 12.29 -10.43 2.59
CA ASP A 4 11.61 -11.46 1.82
C ASP A 4 10.92 -12.43 2.79
N ALA A 5 9.66 -12.77 2.52
CA ALA A 5 8.98 -13.88 3.18
C ALA A 5 8.53 -14.91 2.15
N ALA A 6 8.57 -16.18 2.55
CA ALA A 6 8.09 -17.29 1.74
C ALA A 6 7.20 -18.20 2.59
N ASN A 7 6.04 -18.57 2.08
CA ASN A 7 5.19 -19.59 2.66
C ASN A 7 5.58 -20.97 2.06
N PRO A 8 6.26 -21.84 2.82
CA PRO A 8 6.77 -23.12 2.29
C PRO A 8 5.65 -24.15 1.99
N GLN A 9 4.41 -23.89 2.40
CA GLN A 9 3.27 -24.79 2.16
C GLN A 9 2.56 -24.50 0.84
N THR A 10 2.52 -23.23 0.43
CA THR A 10 1.82 -22.76 -0.77
C THR A 10 2.79 -22.37 -1.89
N GLY A 11 4.04 -22.06 -1.57
CA GLY A 11 5.04 -21.55 -2.51
C GLY A 11 4.98 -20.04 -2.74
N GLU A 12 4.10 -19.34 -2.01
CA GLU A 12 3.93 -17.89 -2.09
C GLU A 12 5.18 -17.20 -1.53
N THR A 13 5.63 -16.16 -2.21
CA THR A 13 6.74 -15.30 -1.80
C THR A 13 6.33 -13.85 -1.91
N SER A 14 6.69 -13.06 -0.90
CA SER A 14 6.50 -11.61 -0.92
C SER A 14 7.82 -10.93 -0.61
N SER A 15 8.19 -9.94 -1.41
CA SER A 15 9.38 -9.11 -1.24
C SER A 15 8.97 -7.67 -1.01
N MET A 16 9.40 -7.07 0.10
CA MET A 16 9.19 -5.65 0.36
C MET A 16 10.52 -4.91 0.23
N GLU A 17 10.52 -3.82 -0.54
CA GLU A 17 11.68 -2.97 -0.73
C GLU A 17 11.30 -1.50 -0.52
N ILE A 18 12.08 -0.79 0.30
CA ILE A 18 12.01 0.68 0.35
C ILE A 18 12.76 1.23 -0.86
N VAL A 19 12.02 1.83 -1.79
CA VAL A 19 12.53 2.30 -3.10
C VAL A 19 12.86 3.79 -3.13
N GLY A 20 12.48 4.55 -2.10
CA GLY A 20 12.82 5.98 -1.99
C GLY A 20 11.89 6.76 -1.07
N THR A 21 11.85 8.07 -1.28
CA THR A 21 10.92 8.98 -0.62
C THR A 21 10.12 9.77 -1.66
N GLU A 22 8.93 10.21 -1.26
CA GLU A 22 8.02 11.02 -2.08
C GLU A 22 7.36 12.07 -1.19
N THR A 23 7.12 13.28 -1.72
CA THR A 23 6.39 14.32 -0.98
C THR A 23 4.92 14.29 -1.37
N VAL A 24 4.04 14.03 -0.41
CA VAL A 24 2.58 14.01 -0.59
C VAL A 24 1.97 15.04 0.35
N ASP A 25 1.22 15.99 -0.19
CA ASP A 25 0.54 17.05 0.58
C ASP A 25 1.49 17.85 1.51
N GLY A 26 2.78 17.94 1.15
CA GLY A 26 3.82 18.61 1.94
C GLY A 26 4.48 17.75 3.01
N VAL A 27 4.07 16.49 3.17
CA VAL A 27 4.68 15.51 4.07
C VAL A 27 5.68 14.65 3.29
N GLU A 28 6.88 14.46 3.83
CA GLU A 28 7.84 13.51 3.28
C GLU A 28 7.47 12.08 3.69
N MET A 29 7.25 11.22 2.70
CA MET A 29 6.79 9.85 2.87
C MET A 29 7.87 8.89 2.39
N CYS A 30 8.15 7.84 3.17
CA CYS A 30 8.90 6.69 2.71
C CYS A 30 8.03 5.88 1.74
N LYS A 31 8.63 5.44 0.63
CA LYS A 31 7.97 4.60 -0.39
C LYS A 31 8.52 3.19 -0.33
N ALA A 32 7.64 2.23 -0.06
CA ALA A 32 7.92 0.82 -0.16
C ALA A 32 7.06 0.16 -1.23
N ILE A 33 7.63 -0.83 -1.92
CA ILE A 33 6.93 -1.69 -2.87
C ILE A 33 6.97 -3.11 -2.32
N LEU A 34 5.81 -3.75 -2.30
CA LEU A 34 5.65 -5.17 -2.03
C LEU A 34 5.21 -5.85 -3.32
N GLU A 35 6.00 -6.79 -3.82
CA GLU A 35 5.63 -7.64 -4.95
C GLU A 35 5.27 -9.04 -4.42
N THR A 36 4.23 -9.64 -5.00
CA THR A 36 3.82 -11.02 -4.68
C THR A 36 3.85 -11.87 -5.94
N ASN A 37 4.18 -13.15 -5.78
CA ASN A 37 4.19 -14.12 -6.88
C ASN A 37 2.91 -14.97 -6.93
N THR A 38 1.89 -14.63 -6.14
CA THR A 38 0.58 -15.29 -6.18
C THR A 38 -0.18 -14.93 -7.46
N ASP A 39 -0.89 -15.92 -8.01
CA ASP A 39 -1.84 -15.78 -9.14
C ASP A 39 -3.14 -15.04 -8.75
N ASP A 40 -3.09 -14.30 -7.63
CA ASP A 40 -4.21 -13.56 -7.08
C ASP A 40 -4.36 -12.22 -7.82
N GLU A 41 -5.54 -11.61 -7.73
CA GLU A 41 -5.94 -10.34 -8.37
C GLU A 41 -4.99 -9.14 -8.08
N ILE A 42 -4.00 -9.31 -7.19
CA ILE A 42 -3.05 -8.29 -6.76
C ILE A 42 -1.64 -8.76 -7.12
N ALA A 43 -0.96 -8.00 -7.99
CA ALA A 43 0.44 -8.25 -8.36
C ALA A 43 1.43 -7.38 -7.55
N LYS A 44 1.00 -6.20 -7.11
CA LYS A 44 1.86 -5.21 -6.47
C LYS A 44 1.10 -4.41 -5.41
N MET A 45 1.77 -4.08 -4.32
CA MET A 45 1.31 -3.07 -3.37
C MET A 45 2.37 -1.98 -3.25
N VAL A 46 1.95 -0.73 -3.32
CA VAL A 46 2.77 0.44 -2.96
C VAL A 46 2.31 0.92 -1.59
N TYR A 47 3.26 1.12 -0.68
CA TYR A 47 3.01 1.65 0.65
C TYR A 47 3.82 2.93 0.86
N LEU A 48 3.11 4.05 1.01
CA LEU A 48 3.65 5.35 1.40
C LEU A 48 3.37 5.56 2.88
N PHE A 49 4.38 5.93 3.67
CA PHE A 49 4.20 6.20 5.10
C PHE A 49 5.13 7.30 5.59
N SER A 50 4.61 8.17 6.46
CA SER A 50 5.42 9.17 7.16
C SER A 50 6.28 8.52 8.24
N GLU A 51 7.38 9.17 8.62
CA GLU A 51 8.28 8.64 9.66
C GLU A 51 7.60 8.52 11.03
N ASP A 52 6.65 9.42 11.33
CA ASP A 52 5.83 9.39 12.55
C ASP A 52 4.67 8.37 12.51
N GLY A 53 4.38 7.81 11.33
CA GLY A 53 3.28 6.87 11.11
C GLY A 53 1.87 7.48 11.17
N GLU A 54 1.73 8.80 11.27
CA GLU A 54 0.41 9.48 11.31
C GLU A 54 -0.25 9.59 9.93
N THR A 55 0.56 9.53 8.87
CA THR A 55 0.08 9.54 7.49
C THR A 55 0.54 8.29 6.79
N PHE A 56 -0.38 7.62 6.12
CA PHE A 56 -0.02 6.54 5.22
C PHE A 56 -1.01 6.42 4.07
N GLU A 57 -0.55 5.76 3.01
CA GLU A 57 -1.35 5.33 1.89
C GLU A 57 -0.83 3.97 1.44
N TRP A 58 -1.72 2.98 1.32
CA TRP A 58 -1.43 1.78 0.55
C TRP A 58 -2.26 1.76 -0.73
N THR A 59 -1.71 1.20 -1.78
CA THR A 59 -2.39 1.02 -3.05
C THR A 59 -2.06 -0.36 -3.58
N TYR A 60 -3.09 -1.13 -3.86
CA TYR A 60 -3.00 -2.45 -4.48
C TYR A 60 -3.23 -2.32 -5.98
N TYR A 61 -2.37 -2.98 -6.75
CA TYR A 61 -2.40 -3.00 -8.19
C TYR A 61 -2.51 -4.43 -8.70
N ASP A 62 -3.27 -4.60 -9.78
CA ASP A 62 -3.29 -5.84 -10.55
C ASP A 62 -2.03 -5.96 -11.44
N ALA A 63 -1.95 -7.03 -12.24
CA ALA A 63 -0.83 -7.29 -13.14
C ALA A 63 -0.70 -6.28 -14.31
N ASP A 64 -1.79 -5.58 -14.64
CA ASP A 64 -1.86 -4.55 -15.68
C ASP A 64 -1.60 -3.13 -15.12
N GLU A 65 -1.22 -3.04 -13.84
CA GLU A 65 -1.01 -1.79 -13.08
C GLU A 65 -2.27 -0.95 -12.86
N ASN A 66 -3.47 -1.56 -12.93
CA ASN A 66 -4.70 -0.89 -12.51
C ASN A 66 -4.84 -0.94 -10.98
N ILE A 67 -5.43 0.11 -10.40
CA ILE A 67 -5.70 0.17 -8.97
C ILE A 67 -6.89 -0.75 -8.66
N VAL A 68 -6.66 -1.76 -7.82
CA VAL A 68 -7.71 -2.64 -7.29
C VAL A 68 -8.35 -2.01 -6.05
N SER A 69 -7.52 -1.44 -5.17
CA SER A 69 -8.00 -0.66 -4.04
C SER A 69 -6.90 0.25 -3.48
N GLN A 70 -7.32 1.33 -2.83
CA GLN A 70 -6.46 2.25 -2.14
C GLN A 70 -7.05 2.55 -0.77
N MET A 71 -6.21 2.67 0.26
CA MET A 71 -6.65 3.26 1.52
C MET A 71 -5.58 4.15 2.09
N SER A 72 -6.02 5.23 2.73
CA SER A 72 -5.14 6.23 3.31
C SER A 72 -5.65 6.69 4.67
N MET A 73 -4.70 7.04 5.54
CA MET A 73 -4.93 7.84 6.73
C MET A 73 -4.28 9.19 6.49
N LYS A 74 -5.08 10.26 6.49
CA LYS A 74 -4.60 11.64 6.38
C LYS A 74 -5.35 12.51 7.37
N ASP A 75 -4.63 13.31 8.14
CA ASP A 75 -5.20 14.19 9.18
C ASP A 75 -6.19 13.46 10.11
N GLY A 76 -5.85 12.22 10.49
CA GLY A 76 -6.70 11.37 11.33
C GLY A 76 -7.97 10.85 10.66
N ASN A 77 -8.17 11.08 9.36
CA ASN A 77 -9.30 10.55 8.60
C ASN A 77 -8.86 9.35 7.77
N MET A 78 -9.56 8.22 7.96
CA MET A 78 -9.35 7.04 7.14
C MET A 78 -10.29 7.05 5.94
N THR A 79 -9.72 6.88 4.75
CA THR A 79 -10.47 6.77 3.49
C THR A 79 -10.08 5.51 2.74
N MET A 80 -11.04 4.93 2.03
CA MET A 80 -10.84 3.80 1.13
C MET A 80 -11.44 4.13 -0.23
N ILE A 81 -10.75 3.74 -1.29
CA ILE A 81 -11.20 3.81 -2.68
C ILE A 81 -11.24 2.36 -3.19
N ASP A 82 -12.39 1.92 -3.68
CA ASP A 82 -12.53 0.61 -4.31
C ASP A 82 -12.16 0.64 -5.81
N GLU A 83 -12.20 -0.52 -6.45
CA GLU A 83 -11.87 -0.71 -7.87
C GLU A 83 -12.75 0.14 -8.81
N GLU A 84 -14.00 0.42 -8.41
CA GLU A 84 -14.92 1.27 -9.17
C GLU A 84 -14.66 2.78 -8.94
N GLY A 85 -13.72 3.12 -8.05
CA GLY A 85 -13.38 4.49 -7.67
C GLY A 85 -14.32 5.10 -6.63
N ASN A 86 -15.17 4.30 -5.97
CA ASN A 86 -16.04 4.80 -4.92
C ASN A 86 -15.23 5.13 -3.67
N VAL A 87 -15.42 6.34 -3.14
CA VAL A 87 -14.75 6.80 -1.93
C VAL A 87 -15.61 6.51 -0.71
N MET A 88 -15.08 5.73 0.22
CA MET A 88 -15.67 5.44 1.52
C MET A 88 -14.86 6.14 2.63
N ASN A 89 -15.52 6.93 3.46
CA ASN A 89 -14.92 7.48 4.67
C ASN A 89 -15.25 6.56 5.84
N LEU A 90 -14.21 6.01 6.47
CA LEU A 90 -14.33 5.01 7.53
C LEU A 90 -14.29 5.63 8.94
N GLY A 91 -14.17 6.96 9.04
CA GLY A 91 -14.01 7.68 10.30
C GLY A 91 -12.58 7.60 10.84
N GLY A 92 -12.24 8.52 11.75
CA GLY A 92 -10.93 8.55 12.40
C GLY A 92 -10.84 7.60 13.60
N MET A 93 -9.66 7.04 13.86
CA MET A 93 -9.37 6.39 15.14
C MET A 93 -9.23 7.49 16.21
N THR A 94 -10.31 7.79 16.93
CA THR A 94 -10.28 8.67 18.11
C THR A 94 -9.75 7.97 19.35
#